data_AF-A0A136WBV5-F1
#
_entry.id   AF-A0A136WBV5-F1
#
_cell.length_a   1.000
_cell.length_b   1.000
_cell.length_c   1.000
_cell.angle_alpha   90.00
_cell.angle_beta   90.00
_cell.angle_gamma   90.00
#
_symmetry.space_group_name_H-M   'P 1'
#
loop_
_entity.id
_entity.type
_entity.pdbx_description
1 polymer ?
#
loop_
_entity_poly.entity_id
_entity_poly.type
_entity_poly.pdbx_seq_one_letter_code
_entity_poly.pdbx_strand_id
1 'polypeptide(L)'
;MMWLVENWVILVVGIAGVAIGVSVVYDFSKLPTQKQVKTVKEWLLYACIQAEKELGGGTGQLKLRYVWDLFIARFPYLTKVVSFELFSRWVDMALVEMRMLLTQNKAIQEVVKGEAV
;
A
#
# COMPACT_ATOMS: atom_id res chain seq x y z
N MET A 1 -49.37 8.75 -17.68
CA MET A 1 -48.56 7.57 -18.06
C MET A 1 -47.57 7.83 -19.20
N MET A 2 -47.74 8.85 -20.06
CA MET A 2 -46.81 9.13 -21.17
C MET A 2 -45.44 9.70 -20.74
N TRP A 3 -45.37 10.45 -19.63
CA TRP A 3 -44.14 11.13 -19.20
C TRP A 3 -42.97 10.16 -18.92
N LEU A 4 -43.25 9.00 -18.31
CA LEU A 4 -42.24 7.98 -18.03
C LEU A 4 -41.69 7.32 -19.30
N VAL A 5 -42.51 7.24 -20.35
CA VAL A 5 -42.13 6.63 -21.65
C VAL A 5 -41.36 7.63 -22.50
N GLU A 6 -41.75 8.91 -22.51
CA GLU A 6 -41.03 9.98 -23.22
C GLU A 6 -39.67 10.30 -22.58
N ASN A 7 -39.56 10.20 -21.25
CA ASN A 7 -38.36 10.55 -20.49
C ASN A 7 -37.63 9.32 -19.93
N TRP A 8 -37.88 8.12 -20.47
CA TRP A 8 -37.29 6.87 -19.99
C TRP A 8 -35.74 6.93 -19.99
N VAL A 9 -35.15 7.59 -20.99
CA VAL A 9 -33.70 7.79 -21.08
C VAL A 9 -33.18 8.60 -19.88
N ILE A 10 -33.93 9.59 -19.40
CA ILE A 10 -33.58 10.41 -18.22
C ILE A 10 -33.59 9.54 -16.96
N LEU A 11 -34.52 8.58 -16.85
CA LEU A 11 -34.55 7.63 -15.74
C LEU A 11 -33.33 6.69 -15.77
N VAL A 12 -32.96 6.16 -16.94
CA VAL A 12 -31.79 5.30 -17.09
C VAL A 12 -30.50 6.05 -16.75
N VAL A 13 -30.35 7.29 -17.25
CA VAL A 13 -29.20 8.14 -16.95
C VAL A 13 -29.17 8.51 -15.45
N GLY A 14 -30.33 8.78 -14.84
CA GLY A 14 -30.45 9.03 -13.41
C GLY A 14 -29.99 7.84 -12.57
N ILE A 15 -30.43 6.62 -12.91
CA ILE A 15 -30.03 5.39 -12.22
C ILE A 15 -28.54 5.11 -12.40
N ALA A 16 -28.01 5.27 -13.62
CA ALA A 16 -26.60 5.10 -13.90
C ALA A 16 -25.74 6.13 -13.12
N GLY A 17 -26.19 7.38 -13.05
CA GLY A 17 -25.55 8.44 -12.27
C GLY A 17 -25.52 8.12 -10.77
N VAL A 18 -26.61 7.60 -10.21
CA VAL A 18 -26.65 7.15 -8.81
C VAL A 18 -25.71 5.96 -8.59
N ALA A 19 -25.67 4.99 -9.49
CA ALA A 19 -24.77 3.84 -9.38
C ALA A 19 -23.29 4.24 -9.40
N ILE A 20 -22.92 5.17 -10.28
CA ILE A 20 -21.56 5.74 -10.32
C ILE A 20 -21.27 6.53 -9.04
N GLY A 21 -22.21 7.39 -8.61
CA GLY A 21 -22.06 8.17 -7.38
C GLY A 21 -21.85 7.31 -6.14
N VAL A 22 -22.63 6.23 -5.99
CA VAL A 22 -22.49 5.27 -4.90
C VAL A 22 -21.14 4.55 -4.96
N SER A 23 -20.69 4.16 -6.16
CA SER A 23 -19.40 3.48 -6.34
C SER A 23 -18.23 4.38 -5.94
N VAL A 24 -18.24 5.64 -6.40
CA VAL A 24 -17.19 6.62 -6.07
C VAL A 24 -17.15 6.92 -4.57
N VAL A 25 -18.32 7.08 -3.91
CA VAL A 25 -18.38 7.31 -2.46
C VAL A 25 -17.93 6.08 -1.67
N TYR A 26 -18.26 4.88 -2.15
CA TYR A 26 -17.83 3.62 -1.56
C TYR A 26 -16.31 3.43 -1.64
N ASP A 27 -15.72 3.72 -2.81
CA ASP A 27 -14.28 3.70 -3.00
C ASP A 27 -13.59 4.79 -2.16
N PHE A 28 -14.20 5.98 -2.06
CA PHE A 28 -13.70 7.08 -1.24
C PHE A 28 -13.68 6.72 0.26
N SER A 29 -14.72 6.04 0.75
CA SER A 29 -14.83 5.58 2.14
C SER A 29 -13.78 4.51 2.49
N LYS A 30 -13.20 3.85 1.49
CA LYS A 30 -12.15 2.85 1.66
C LYS A 30 -10.74 3.42 1.63
N LEU A 31 -10.54 4.70 1.29
CA LEU A 31 -9.19 5.26 1.28
C LEU A 31 -8.54 5.14 2.67
N PRO A 32 -7.31 4.62 2.76
CA PRO A 32 -6.60 4.54 4.04
C PRO A 32 -6.37 5.97 4.57
N THR A 33 -6.66 6.15 5.86
CA THR A 33 -6.50 7.46 6.52
C THR A 33 -5.03 7.86 6.54
N GLN A 34 -4.71 9.16 6.45
CA GLN A 34 -3.33 9.69 6.50
C GLN A 34 -2.48 9.08 7.66
N LYS A 35 -3.10 8.89 8.84
CA LYS A 35 -2.46 8.23 9.99
C LYS A 35 -2.09 6.77 9.70
N GLN A 36 -2.98 6.01 9.08
CA GLN A 36 -2.74 4.61 8.73
C GLN A 36 -1.63 4.48 7.69
N VAL A 37 -1.64 5.35 6.67
CA VAL A 37 -0.58 5.38 5.66
C VAL A 37 0.79 5.65 6.29
N LYS A 38 0.86 6.58 7.25
CA LYS A 38 2.11 6.85 7.98
C LYS A 38 2.60 5.61 8.75
N THR A 39 1.71 4.96 9.51
CA THR A 39 2.04 3.73 10.24
C THR A 39 2.52 2.62 9.32
N VAL A 40 1.89 2.46 8.14
CA VAL A 40 2.31 1.47 7.14
C VAL A 40 3.68 1.80 6.58
N LYS A 41 3.98 3.07 6.28
CA LYS A 41 5.30 3.50 5.79
C LYS A 41 6.41 3.25 6.81
N GLU A 42 6.20 3.65 8.06
CA GLU A 42 7.15 3.41 9.16
C GLU A 42 7.39 1.89 9.36
N TRP A 43 6.32 1.10 9.29
CA TRP A 43 6.43 -0.36 9.37
C TRP A 43 7.12 -0.97 8.15
N LEU A 44 6.86 -0.48 6.93
CA LEU A 44 7.48 -0.96 5.70
C LEU A 44 9.00 -0.75 5.72
N LEU A 45 9.45 0.41 6.23
CA LEU A 45 10.87 0.67 6.41
C LEU A 45 11.53 -0.40 7.29
N TYR A 46 10.91 -0.73 8.43
CA TYR A 46 11.39 -1.81 9.31
C TYR A 46 11.36 -3.18 8.62
N ALA A 47 10.28 -3.50 7.90
CA ALA A 47 10.14 -4.78 7.20
C ALA A 47 11.18 -4.93 6.09
N CYS A 48 11.51 -3.86 5.37
CA CYS A 48 12.59 -3.85 4.36
C CYS A 48 13.97 -4.09 4.99
N ILE A 49 14.25 -3.47 6.14
CA ILE A 49 15.48 -3.70 6.90
C ILE A 49 15.59 -5.17 7.34
N GLN A 50 14.51 -5.72 7.89
CA GLN A 50 14.47 -7.12 8.31
C GLN A 50 14.67 -8.07 7.13
N ALA A 51 14.04 -7.79 5.98
CA ALA A 51 14.20 -8.57 4.77
C ALA A 51 15.62 -8.52 4.20
N GLU A 52 16.29 -7.36 4.28
CA GLU A 52 17.70 -7.23 3.89
C GLU A 52 18.60 -8.06 4.82
N LYS A 53 18.33 -8.02 6.13
CA LYS A 53 19.09 -8.77 7.14
C LYS A 53 18.95 -10.28 6.99
N GLU A 54 17.74 -10.78 6.72
CA GLU A 54 17.48 -12.22 6.62
C GLU A 54 17.90 -12.83 5.28
N LEU A 55 17.72 -12.10 4.17
CA LEU A 55 17.88 -12.65 2.82
C LEU A 55 19.13 -12.15 2.09
N GLY A 56 19.84 -11.17 2.64
CA GLY A 56 21.08 -10.62 2.09
C GLY A 56 20.92 -9.97 0.71
N GLY A 57 22.01 -9.47 0.13
CA GLY A 57 21.99 -8.81 -1.19
C GLY A 57 21.59 -9.75 -2.35
N GLY A 58 21.02 -9.18 -3.42
CA GLY A 58 20.78 -9.91 -4.69
C GLY A 58 19.45 -10.69 -4.81
N THR A 59 18.67 -10.79 -3.73
CA THR A 59 17.41 -11.57 -3.67
C THR A 59 16.14 -10.70 -3.72
N GLY A 60 16.14 -9.66 -4.56
CA GLY A 60 15.09 -8.60 -4.55
C GLY A 60 13.65 -9.10 -4.67
N GLN A 61 13.35 -10.02 -5.59
CA GLN A 61 12.01 -10.59 -5.74
C GLN A 61 11.56 -11.41 -4.52
N LEU A 62 12.49 -12.15 -3.91
CA LEU A 62 12.20 -12.96 -2.73
C LEU A 62 11.91 -12.09 -1.52
N LYS A 63 12.67 -11.01 -1.32
CA LYS A 63 12.41 -10.00 -0.29
C LYS A 63 11.06 -9.33 -0.47
N LEU A 64 10.70 -8.94 -1.69
CA LEU A 64 9.41 -8.30 -1.97
C LEU A 64 8.25 -9.23 -1.61
N ARG A 65 8.37 -10.53 -1.92
CA ARG A 65 7.38 -11.54 -1.53
C ARG A 65 7.31 -11.71 -0.02
N TYR A 66 8.46 -11.75 0.65
CA TYR A 66 8.54 -11.86 2.11
C TYR A 66 7.87 -10.65 2.82
N VAL A 67 8.19 -9.43 2.40
CA VAL A 67 7.57 -8.21 2.96
C VAL A 67 6.07 -8.17 2.64
N TRP A 68 5.65 -8.68 1.48
CA TRP A 68 4.23 -8.80 1.14
C TRP A 68 3.48 -9.76 2.07
N ASP A 69 4.03 -10.93 2.39
CA ASP A 69 3.42 -11.87 3.33
C ASP A 69 3.31 -11.26 4.73
N LEU A 70 4.37 -10.58 5.19
CA LEU A 70 4.34 -9.84 6.45
C LEU A 70 3.28 -8.73 6.44
N PHE A 71 3.10 -8.06 5.32
CA PHE A 71 2.11 -6.99 5.16
C PHE A 71 0.68 -7.55 5.23
N ILE A 72 0.43 -8.69 4.59
CA ILE A 72 -0.87 -9.37 4.66
C ILE A 72 -1.19 -9.77 6.11
N ALA A 73 -0.21 -10.35 6.81
CA ALA A 73 -0.38 -10.78 8.19
C ALA A 73 -0.62 -9.59 9.14
N ARG A 74 0.08 -8.47 8.94
CA ARG A 74 0.00 -7.30 9.82
C ARG A 74 -1.20 -6.41 9.54
N PHE A 75 -1.63 -6.28 8.29
CA PHE A 75 -2.69 -5.37 7.86
C PHE A 75 -3.77 -6.06 7.02
N PRO A 76 -4.48 -7.08 7.55
CA PRO A 76 -5.43 -7.88 6.78
C PRO A 76 -6.55 -7.05 6.14
N TYR A 77 -6.96 -5.96 6.79
CA TYR A 77 -7.98 -5.05 6.24
C TYR A 77 -7.47 -4.19 5.08
N LEU A 78 -6.18 -3.79 5.09
CA LEU A 78 -5.60 -2.98 4.03
C LEU A 78 -5.36 -3.77 2.75
N THR A 79 -5.12 -5.09 2.85
CA THR A 79 -4.96 -5.96 1.67
C THR A 79 -6.18 -5.97 0.74
N LYS A 80 -7.37 -5.62 1.25
CA LYS A 80 -8.61 -5.55 0.47
C LYS A 80 -8.72 -4.29 -0.40
N VAL A 81 -7.88 -3.29 -0.12
CA VAL A 81 -7.92 -1.97 -0.76
C VAL A 81 -6.61 -1.67 -1.50
N VAL A 82 -5.49 -2.19 -0.99
CA VAL A 82 -4.16 -1.95 -1.53
C VAL A 82 -3.82 -3.06 -2.53
N SER A 83 -3.68 -2.70 -3.81
CA SER A 83 -3.16 -3.61 -4.82
C SER A 83 -1.66 -3.86 -4.62
N PHE A 84 -1.16 -4.98 -5.15
CA PHE A 84 0.26 -5.31 -5.11
C PHE A 84 1.14 -4.21 -5.76
N GLU A 85 0.66 -3.58 -6.84
CA GLU A 85 1.38 -2.49 -7.52
C GLU A 85 1.50 -1.23 -6.66
N LEU A 86 0.46 -0.90 -5.88
CA LEU A 86 0.50 0.21 -4.94
C LEU A 86 1.46 -0.12 -3.78
N PHE A 87 1.41 -1.35 -3.30
CA PHE A 87 2.33 -1.86 -2.29
C PHE A 87 3.79 -1.84 -2.75
N SER A 88 4.10 -2.33 -3.96
CA SER A 88 5.46 -2.32 -4.52
C SER A 88 6.03 -0.91 -4.57
N ARG A 89 5.22 0.08 -4.99
CA ARG A 89 5.63 1.49 -4.96
C ARG A 89 5.92 2.00 -3.56
N TRP A 90 5.18 1.56 -2.54
CA TRP A 90 5.45 1.91 -1.15
C TRP A 90 6.74 1.26 -0.64
N VAL A 91 7.01 0.02 -1.04
CA VAL A 91 8.27 -0.67 -0.75
C VAL A 91 9.44 0.07 -1.39
N ASP A 92 9.33 0.51 -2.65
CA ASP A 92 10.39 1.28 -3.32
C ASP A 92 10.70 2.59 -2.58
N MET A 93 9.66 3.32 -2.15
CA MET A 93 9.85 4.52 -1.32
C MET A 93 10.55 4.20 0.00
N ALA A 94 10.14 3.12 0.68
CA ALA A 94 10.76 2.69 1.93
C ALA A 94 12.23 2.26 1.73
N LEU A 95 12.57 1.65 0.59
CA LEU A 95 13.95 1.30 0.25
C LEU A 95 14.82 2.54 0.00
N VAL A 96 14.26 3.59 -0.63
CA VAL A 96 14.95 4.87 -0.81
C VAL A 96 15.20 5.53 0.54
N GLU A 97 14.20 5.54 1.43
CA GLU A 97 14.33 6.06 2.79
C GLU A 97 15.36 5.28 3.63
N MET A 98 15.34 3.95 3.53
CA MET A 98 16.33 3.08 4.16
C MET A 98 17.75 3.43 3.70
N ARG A 99 17.97 3.62 2.40
CA ARG A 99 19.28 4.02 1.86
C ARG A 99 19.72 5.38 2.41
N MET A 100 18.81 6.36 2.50
CA MET A 100 19.12 7.66 3.09
C MET A 100 19.51 7.53 4.56
N LEU A 101 18.77 6.76 5.36
CA LEU A 101 19.09 6.52 6.77
C LEU A 101 20.45 5.83 6.95
N LEU A 102 20.76 4.86 6.09
CA LEU A 102 22.07 4.20 6.07
C LEU A 102 23.19 5.19 5.73
N THR A 103 22.98 6.12 4.80
CA THR A 103 24.00 7.14 4.47
C THR A 103 24.18 8.16 5.60
N GLN A 104 23.12 8.48 6.33
CA GLN A 104 23.14 9.50 7.39
C GLN A 104 23.60 8.97 8.75
N ASN A 105 23.44 7.67 9.04
CA ASN A 105 23.73 7.10 10.35
C ASN A 105 24.50 5.77 10.25
N LYS A 106 25.78 5.78 10.68
CA LYS A 106 26.66 4.61 10.70
C LYS A 106 26.14 3.47 11.60
N ALA A 107 25.47 3.78 12.72
CA ALA A 107 24.94 2.76 13.62
C ALA A 107 23.83 1.92 12.96
N ILE A 108 23.05 2.52 12.05
CA ILE A 108 22.02 1.79 11.30
C ILE A 108 22.66 0.85 10.27
N GLN A 109 23.82 1.23 9.71
CA GLN A 109 24.56 0.35 8.79
C GLN A 109 25.04 -0.93 9.47
N GLU A 110 25.54 -0.84 10.71
CA GLU A 110 26.03 -2.00 11.48
C GLU A 110 24.88 -2.97 11.80
N VAL A 111 23.69 -2.44 12.14
CA VAL A 111 22.48 -3.26 12.37
C VAL A 111 22.04 -4.00 11.12
N VAL A 112 22.11 -3.36 9.94
CA VAL A 112 21.70 -3.97 8.66
C VAL A 112 22.73 -4.98 8.15
N LYS A 113 24.03 -4.72 8.34
CA LYS A 113 25.10 -5.65 7.96
C LYS A 113 25.22 -6.87 8.88
N GLY A 114 24.50 -6.88 10.01
CA GLY A 114 24.63 -7.92 11.02
C GLY A 114 25.96 -7.87 11.78
N GLU A 115 26.62 -6.70 11.79
CA GLU A 115 27.90 -6.47 12.50
C GLU A 115 27.68 -5.94 13.93
N ALA A 116 26.43 -5.76 14.36
CA ALA A 116 26.11 -5.49 15.75
C ALA A 116 26.31 -6.76 16.60
N VAL A 117 27.45 -6.78 17.31
CA VAL A 117 27.92 -7.64 18.42
C VAL A 117 26.93 -8.68 18.95
#